data_AF-A0A6L5YAG6-F1
#
_entry.id   AF-A0A6L5YAG6-F1
#
_cell.length_a   1.000
_cell.length_b   1.000
_cell.length_c   1.000
_cell.angle_alpha   90.00
_cell.angle_beta   90.00
_cell.angle_gamma   90.00
#
_symmetry.space_group_name_H-M   'P 1'
#
loop_
_entity.id
_entity.type
_entity.pdbx_description
1 polymer ?
#
loop_
_entity_poly.entity_id
_entity_poly.type
_entity_poly.pdbx_seq_one_letter_code
_entity_poly.pdbx_strand_id
1 'polypeptide(L)'
;MKKKKRIAALAAIVLWAALAAAAPAADKRQLISYAEHYLREFEQEVARERGGEKTIWRSKDAALSRVQELHEKYPNDPQVQALFERARVALKKSKGDFMEITPEMTSYLRTEETLRKDIAAAGKAAWEKLIGEKRAETIEKIFPTPDYKTVSVDDLQGRYVVLENARYPQGQFYGATGEYIAVGKPSTGYYFVDISGRAWLGPYEAVKRFRRQVDTDLEDVQNWTILGKITDITSEIPDASENKVGNYQFGWVVTPVALYVPDHCMALYDANHESSGVFIGEESVQRVKESWYSVKSVPDDVTPERLMEIFVTAIKEKNFKLYCSCIDPSADRKDIDGEQSTFFWDLHQRRFHSQYVHVTFGKARIKVLKGFDEKDTFDNYFLDEKDRADIKKASGTKLEEAVVETRAWDANGKVVGSPKPHRLRRQDGGRWFVYDIGFRF
;
A
#
# COMPACT_ATOMS: atom_id res chain seq x y z
N MET A 1 -64.20 -67.51 23.44
CA MET A 1 -64.36 -66.05 23.22
C MET A 1 -63.64 -65.71 21.92
N LYS A 2 -64.25 -65.73 20.71
CA LYS A 2 -65.20 -64.76 20.11
C LYS A 2 -64.76 -63.30 20.36
N LYS A 3 -64.63 -62.38 19.40
CA LYS A 3 -64.76 -62.38 17.92
C LYS A 3 -64.35 -60.95 17.44
N LYS A 4 -63.73 -60.89 16.26
CA LYS A 4 -63.95 -59.92 15.15
C LYS A 4 -63.63 -58.41 15.27
N LYS A 5 -62.62 -58.03 14.48
CA LYS A 5 -62.63 -57.12 13.31
C LYS A 5 -63.89 -56.24 13.03
N ARG A 6 -63.56 -54.96 12.78
CA ARG A 6 -64.05 -54.01 11.73
C ARG A 6 -65.49 -53.49 11.85
N ILE A 7 -65.64 -52.17 11.71
CA ILE A 7 -66.36 -51.48 10.61
C ILE A 7 -66.09 -49.96 10.69
N ALA A 8 -66.11 -49.33 9.52
CA ALA A 8 -65.73 -47.98 9.19
C ALA A 8 -66.86 -46.93 9.42
N ALA A 9 -66.40 -45.68 9.32
CA ALA A 9 -67.06 -44.54 8.67
C ALA A 9 -68.10 -43.67 9.43
N LEU A 10 -67.72 -42.38 9.43
CA LEU A 10 -68.52 -41.18 9.15
C LEU A 10 -69.33 -40.48 10.27
N ALA A 11 -68.90 -39.24 10.49
CA ALA A 11 -69.68 -37.99 10.44
C ALA A 11 -70.02 -37.24 11.75
N ALA A 12 -69.89 -35.91 11.60
CA ALA A 12 -70.37 -34.79 12.43
C ALA A 12 -69.50 -34.42 13.64
N ILE A 13 -68.57 -33.46 13.54
CA ILE A 13 -68.78 -32.00 13.45
C ILE A 13 -69.80 -31.52 14.48
N VAL A 14 -69.34 -31.01 15.61
CA VAL A 14 -69.79 -29.73 16.20
C VAL A 14 -68.63 -29.15 17.04
N LEU A 15 -68.15 -28.00 16.57
CA LEU A 15 -67.51 -26.90 17.29
C LEU A 15 -66.87 -27.22 18.65
N TRP A 16 -65.54 -27.12 18.71
CA TRP A 16 -64.95 -26.19 19.68
C TRP A 16 -63.94 -25.31 18.96
N ALA A 17 -64.36 -24.06 18.82
CA ALA A 17 -63.59 -22.97 18.29
C ALA A 17 -62.28 -22.82 19.07
N ALA A 18 -61.25 -22.46 18.32
CA ALA A 18 -59.95 -22.06 18.80
C ALA A 18 -60.04 -21.08 19.98
N LEU A 19 -59.56 -21.50 21.15
CA LEU A 19 -58.80 -20.58 22.01
C LEU A 19 -57.34 -20.70 21.59
N ALA A 20 -57.00 -20.09 20.46
CA ALA A 20 -55.66 -19.55 20.31
C ALA A 20 -55.59 -18.37 21.27
N ALA A 21 -55.08 -18.61 22.49
CA ALA A 21 -54.76 -17.55 23.41
C ALA A 21 -53.81 -16.59 22.69
N ALA A 22 -54.32 -15.41 22.32
CA ALA A 22 -53.48 -14.32 21.87
C ALA A 22 -52.44 -14.07 22.97
N ALA A 23 -51.17 -14.23 22.64
CA ALA A 23 -50.09 -13.84 23.53
C ALA A 23 -50.36 -12.41 24.01
N PRO A 24 -50.26 -12.11 25.32
CA PRO A 24 -50.53 -10.77 25.82
C PRO A 24 -49.65 -9.78 25.07
N ALA A 25 -50.27 -8.72 24.53
CA ALA A 25 -49.54 -7.66 23.87
C ALA A 25 -48.48 -7.15 24.83
N ALA A 26 -47.20 -7.38 24.50
CA ALA A 26 -46.09 -6.99 25.36
C ALA A 26 -46.22 -5.52 25.74
N ASP A 27 -46.07 -5.22 27.03
CA ASP A 27 -46.17 -3.86 27.54
C ASP A 27 -45.17 -2.96 26.80
N LYS A 28 -45.62 -1.79 26.33
CA LYS A 28 -44.81 -0.83 25.59
C LYS A 28 -43.49 -0.52 26.32
N ARG A 29 -43.53 -0.45 27.66
CA ARG A 29 -42.31 -0.24 28.48
C ARG A 29 -41.32 -1.40 28.37
N GLN A 30 -41.81 -2.63 28.33
CA GLN A 30 -40.97 -3.82 28.15
C GLN A 30 -40.36 -3.84 26.74
N LEU A 31 -41.14 -3.50 25.71
CA LEU A 31 -40.65 -3.41 24.33
C LEU A 31 -39.55 -2.35 24.18
N ILE A 32 -39.74 -1.16 24.76
CA ILE A 32 -38.75 -0.07 24.78
C ILE A 32 -37.47 -0.52 25.50
N SER A 33 -37.59 -1.12 26.69
CA SER A 33 -36.44 -1.60 27.46
C SER A 33 -35.65 -2.68 26.70
N TYR A 34 -36.35 -3.55 25.98
CA TYR A 34 -35.73 -4.63 25.21
C TYR A 34 -34.99 -4.09 23.97
N ALA A 35 -35.61 -3.17 23.23
CA ALA A 35 -34.95 -2.48 22.11
C ALA A 35 -33.73 -1.68 22.57
N GLU A 36 -33.81 -1.03 23.73
CA GLU A 36 -32.68 -0.30 24.31
C GLU A 36 -31.50 -1.22 24.65
N HIS A 37 -31.76 -2.41 25.19
CA HIS A 37 -30.70 -3.37 25.51
C HIS A 37 -29.88 -3.76 24.26
N TYR A 38 -30.54 -4.20 23.19
CA TYR A 38 -29.86 -4.56 21.94
C TYR A 38 -29.19 -3.37 21.27
N LEU A 39 -29.81 -2.18 21.33
CA LEU A 39 -29.20 -0.98 20.80
C LEU A 39 -27.91 -0.61 21.55
N ARG A 40 -27.88 -0.75 22.88
CA ARG A 40 -26.65 -0.54 23.67
C ARG A 40 -25.56 -1.55 23.33
N GLU A 41 -25.91 -2.82 23.11
CA GLU A 41 -24.93 -3.82 22.66
C GLU A 41 -24.35 -3.44 21.29
N PHE A 42 -25.20 -3.05 20.34
CA PHE A 42 -24.75 -2.61 19.02
C PHE A 42 -23.87 -1.35 19.12
N GLU A 43 -24.27 -0.35 19.91
CA GLU A 43 -23.46 0.85 20.15
C GLU A 43 -22.10 0.52 20.78
N GLN A 44 -22.03 -0.43 21.72
CA GLN A 44 -20.78 -0.89 22.31
C GLN A 44 -19.90 -1.63 21.30
N GLU A 45 -20.49 -2.47 20.45
CA GLU A 45 -19.76 -3.11 19.35
C GLU A 45 -19.16 -2.06 18.41
N VAL A 46 -19.96 -1.07 17.99
CA VAL A 46 -19.51 0.04 17.13
C VAL A 46 -18.41 0.87 17.81
N ALA A 47 -18.54 1.16 19.10
CA ALA A 47 -17.54 1.90 19.86
C ALA A 47 -16.21 1.14 19.99
N ARG A 48 -16.24 -0.20 20.13
CA ARG A 48 -15.04 -1.03 20.18
C ARG A 48 -14.26 -1.01 18.87
N GLU A 49 -14.94 -0.87 17.74
CA GLU A 49 -14.29 -0.77 16.43
C GLU A 49 -13.63 0.59 16.16
N ARG A 50 -13.90 1.61 16.99
CA ARG A 50 -13.27 2.93 16.91
C ARG A 50 -13.29 3.54 15.50
N GLY A 51 -14.41 3.35 14.79
CA GLY A 51 -14.60 3.82 13.42
C GLY A 51 -14.28 2.78 12.33
N GLY A 52 -13.74 1.60 12.66
CA GLY A 52 -13.56 0.52 11.69
C GLY A 52 -14.87 -0.11 11.22
N GLU A 53 -14.93 -0.53 9.96
CA GLU A 53 -16.05 -1.33 9.44
C GLU A 53 -15.81 -2.82 9.72
N LYS A 54 -16.87 -3.52 10.12
CA LYS A 54 -16.91 -4.98 10.25
C LYS A 54 -17.87 -5.60 9.25
N THR A 55 -17.50 -6.77 8.74
CA THR A 55 -18.35 -7.59 7.88
C THR A 55 -19.58 -8.11 8.63
N ILE A 56 -19.45 -8.40 9.92
CA ILE A 56 -20.53 -8.95 10.76
C ILE A 56 -20.64 -8.14 12.05
N TRP A 57 -21.85 -7.63 12.31
CA TRP A 57 -22.24 -6.97 13.56
C TRP A 57 -23.26 -7.87 14.25
N ARG A 58 -22.97 -8.37 15.47
CA ARG A 58 -23.79 -9.44 16.06
C ARG A 58 -25.16 -8.94 16.49
N SER A 59 -25.21 -7.73 17.06
CA SER A 59 -26.45 -7.16 17.60
C SER A 59 -27.17 -6.22 16.62
N LYS A 60 -26.64 -5.98 15.41
CA LYS A 60 -27.16 -4.98 14.47
C LYS A 60 -28.58 -5.28 13.99
N ASP A 61 -28.80 -6.43 13.36
CA ASP A 61 -30.11 -6.73 12.73
C ASP A 61 -31.19 -6.84 13.81
N ALA A 62 -30.85 -7.43 14.96
CA ALA A 62 -31.73 -7.53 16.11
C ALA A 62 -32.09 -6.15 16.71
N ALA A 63 -31.12 -5.23 16.83
CA ALA A 63 -31.35 -3.87 17.32
C ALA A 63 -32.18 -3.04 16.34
N LEU A 64 -31.83 -3.06 15.05
CA LEU A 64 -32.50 -2.24 14.03
C LEU A 64 -33.94 -2.69 13.79
N SER A 65 -34.21 -4.00 13.68
CA SER A 65 -35.57 -4.52 13.50
C SER A 65 -36.49 -4.11 14.66
N ARG A 66 -36.00 -4.23 15.91
CA ARG A 66 -36.79 -3.87 17.10
C ARG A 66 -37.06 -2.37 17.22
N VAL A 67 -36.08 -1.54 16.91
CA VAL A 67 -36.25 -0.08 16.90
C VAL A 67 -37.18 0.34 15.77
N GLN A 68 -37.10 -0.29 14.60
CA GLN A 68 -38.02 -0.06 13.47
C GLN A 68 -39.45 -0.43 13.84
N GLU A 69 -39.70 -1.64 14.35
CA GLU A 69 -41.02 -2.10 14.78
C GLU A 69 -41.65 -1.16 15.83
N LEU A 70 -40.84 -0.66 16.78
CA LEU A 70 -41.29 0.33 17.77
C LEU A 70 -41.65 1.68 17.14
N HIS A 71 -40.82 2.16 16.21
CA HIS A 71 -41.04 3.44 15.52
C HIS A 71 -42.27 3.40 14.60
N GLU A 72 -42.51 2.29 13.92
CA GLU A 72 -43.74 2.08 13.12
C GLU A 72 -45.00 2.03 14.00
N LYS A 73 -44.93 1.39 15.17
CA LYS A 73 -46.07 1.22 16.07
C LYS A 73 -46.36 2.45 16.93
N TYR A 74 -45.34 3.25 17.26
CA TYR A 74 -45.44 4.42 18.13
C TYR A 74 -44.63 5.63 17.59
N PRO A 75 -44.96 6.15 16.39
CA PRO A 75 -44.14 7.15 15.69
C PRO A 75 -44.03 8.50 16.43
N ASN A 76 -45.03 8.87 17.24
CA ASN A 76 -45.04 10.15 17.94
C ASN A 76 -44.52 10.06 19.39
N ASP A 77 -43.99 8.91 19.82
CA ASP A 77 -43.48 8.75 21.18
C ASP A 77 -42.03 9.29 21.32
N PRO A 78 -41.76 10.21 22.26
CA PRO A 78 -40.43 10.80 22.41
C PRO A 78 -39.30 9.80 22.75
N GLN A 79 -39.58 8.74 23.50
CA GLN A 79 -38.57 7.74 23.86
C GLN A 79 -38.22 6.84 22.66
N VAL A 80 -39.23 6.51 21.85
CA VAL A 80 -39.02 5.75 20.60
C VAL A 80 -38.25 6.58 19.57
N GLN A 81 -38.56 7.87 19.44
CA GLN A 81 -37.78 8.79 18.60
C GLN A 81 -36.31 8.88 19.04
N ALA A 82 -36.05 8.95 20.34
CA ALA A 82 -34.68 8.95 20.87
C ALA A 82 -33.92 7.65 20.55
N LEU A 83 -34.59 6.49 20.65
CA LEU A 83 -34.00 5.20 20.24
C LEU A 83 -33.73 5.14 18.74
N PHE A 84 -34.63 5.67 17.92
CA PHE A 84 -34.48 5.72 16.46
C PHE A 84 -33.28 6.58 16.03
N GLU A 85 -33.13 7.78 16.60
CA GLU A 85 -31.97 8.64 16.30
C GLU A 85 -30.65 8.03 16.78
N ARG A 86 -30.63 7.38 17.94
CA ARG A 86 -29.46 6.62 18.41
C ARG A 86 -29.11 5.47 17.46
N ALA A 87 -30.11 4.69 17.01
CA ALA A 87 -29.92 3.62 16.04
C ALA A 87 -29.39 4.14 14.71
N ARG A 88 -29.89 5.29 14.24
CA ARG A 88 -29.41 5.97 13.02
C ARG A 88 -27.94 6.39 13.15
N VAL A 89 -27.55 6.97 14.29
CA VAL A 89 -26.15 7.34 14.58
C VAL A 89 -25.25 6.11 14.64
N ALA A 90 -25.67 5.07 15.35
CA ALA A 90 -24.93 3.81 15.45
C ALA A 90 -24.78 3.12 14.09
N LEU A 91 -25.84 3.10 13.28
CA LEU A 91 -25.81 2.56 11.93
C LEU A 91 -24.84 3.35 11.04
N LYS A 92 -24.87 4.68 11.09
CA LYS A 92 -23.92 5.52 10.33
C LYS A 92 -22.47 5.22 10.75
N LYS A 93 -22.19 5.17 12.06
CA LYS A 93 -20.86 4.82 12.59
C LYS A 93 -20.44 3.38 12.28
N SER A 94 -21.37 2.44 12.18
CA SER A 94 -21.08 1.05 11.78
C SER A 94 -20.57 0.92 10.35
N LYS A 95 -20.81 1.94 9.52
CA LYS A 95 -20.30 2.04 8.14
C LYS A 95 -18.95 2.75 8.04
N GLY A 96 -18.36 3.08 9.17
CA GLY A 96 -17.09 3.78 9.29
C GLY A 96 -17.27 5.23 9.73
N ASP A 97 -16.19 5.82 10.22
CA ASP A 97 -16.11 7.28 10.36
C ASP A 97 -15.96 7.92 8.98
N PHE A 98 -16.46 9.15 8.84
CA PHE A 98 -16.37 9.94 7.62
C PHE A 98 -15.82 11.34 7.91
N MET A 99 -15.05 11.89 6.98
CA MET A 99 -14.62 13.28 6.95
C MET A 99 -14.76 13.85 5.53
N GLU A 100 -14.78 15.16 5.41
CA GLU A 100 -14.71 15.82 4.10
C GLU A 100 -13.25 15.88 3.63
N ILE A 101 -12.98 15.40 2.41
CA ILE A 101 -11.66 15.48 1.79
C ILE A 101 -11.56 16.79 1.01
N THR A 102 -10.63 17.66 1.40
CA THR A 102 -10.43 18.95 0.74
C THR A 102 -9.48 18.84 -0.46
N PRO A 103 -9.56 19.78 -1.43
CA PRO A 103 -8.62 19.82 -2.55
C PRO A 103 -7.15 19.91 -2.12
N GLU A 104 -6.85 20.60 -1.02
CA GLU A 104 -5.50 20.74 -0.50
C GLU A 104 -4.93 19.38 -0.04
N MET A 105 -5.76 18.54 0.58
CA MET A 105 -5.36 17.21 1.06
C MET A 105 -4.94 16.26 -0.05
N THR A 106 -5.41 16.48 -1.28
CA THR A 106 -5.16 15.66 -2.48
C THR A 106 -4.32 16.38 -3.54
N SER A 107 -3.85 17.60 -3.25
CA SER A 107 -3.07 18.42 -4.18
C SER A 107 -1.83 17.70 -4.72
N TYR A 108 -1.14 16.94 -3.87
CA TYR A 108 0.03 16.14 -4.23
C TYR A 108 -0.25 15.14 -5.37
N LEU A 109 -1.45 14.54 -5.43
CA LEU A 109 -1.83 13.60 -6.49
C LEU A 109 -1.94 14.28 -7.85
N ARG A 110 -2.45 15.51 -7.90
CA ARG A 110 -2.55 16.29 -9.15
C ARG A 110 -1.17 16.72 -9.66
N THR A 111 -0.32 17.12 -8.72
CA THR A 111 1.07 17.46 -9.00
C THR A 111 1.85 16.25 -9.52
N GLU A 112 1.65 15.07 -8.92
CA GLU A 112 2.20 13.80 -9.39
C GLU A 112 1.70 13.44 -10.79
N GLU A 113 0.40 13.56 -11.05
CA GLU A 113 -0.18 13.27 -12.36
C GLU A 113 0.37 14.18 -13.46
N THR A 114 0.59 15.46 -13.15
CA THR A 114 1.19 16.41 -14.08
C THR A 114 2.63 16.01 -14.40
N LEU A 115 3.44 15.73 -13.37
CA LEU A 115 4.82 15.27 -13.55
C LEU A 115 4.90 14.02 -14.42
N ARG A 116 4.04 13.04 -14.13
CA ARG A 116 3.97 11.79 -14.87
C ARG A 116 3.68 12.02 -16.34
N LYS A 117 2.72 12.88 -16.68
CA LYS A 117 2.40 13.21 -18.08
C LYS A 117 3.58 13.87 -18.79
N ASP A 118 4.27 14.79 -18.12
CA ASP A 118 5.42 15.50 -18.68
C ASP A 118 6.59 14.53 -18.96
N ILE A 119 6.90 13.64 -18.00
CA ILE A 119 7.98 12.66 -18.16
C ILE A 119 7.60 11.58 -19.18
N ALA A 120 6.34 11.12 -19.22
CA ALA A 120 5.87 10.18 -20.23
C ALA A 120 5.98 10.76 -21.65
N ALA A 121 5.59 12.02 -21.84
CA ALA A 121 5.74 12.72 -23.11
C ALA A 121 7.22 12.87 -23.52
N ALA A 122 8.09 13.25 -22.59
CA ALA A 122 9.53 13.34 -22.82
C ALA A 122 10.14 11.97 -23.16
N GLY A 123 9.76 10.92 -22.44
CA GLY A 123 10.20 9.55 -22.67
C GLY A 123 9.76 9.03 -24.05
N LYS A 124 8.51 9.27 -24.45
CA LYS A 124 8.00 8.92 -25.79
C LYS A 124 8.76 9.64 -26.89
N ALA A 125 8.95 10.96 -26.77
CA ALA A 125 9.70 11.73 -27.76
C ALA A 125 11.16 11.26 -27.88
N ALA A 126 11.81 10.95 -26.75
CA ALA A 126 13.16 10.40 -26.73
C ALA A 126 13.23 9.00 -27.37
N TRP A 127 12.21 8.16 -27.13
CA TRP A 127 12.11 6.84 -27.72
C TRP A 127 11.96 6.91 -29.25
N GLU A 128 11.00 7.70 -29.73
CA GLU A 128 10.78 7.90 -31.17
C GLU A 128 12.02 8.45 -31.87
N LYS A 129 12.71 9.40 -31.23
CA LYS A 129 14.00 9.92 -31.71
C LYS A 129 15.07 8.84 -31.79
N LEU A 130 15.27 8.06 -30.72
CA LEU A 130 16.30 7.02 -30.66
C LEU A 130 16.05 5.92 -31.71
N ILE A 131 14.81 5.48 -31.86
CA ILE A 131 14.43 4.51 -32.90
C ILE A 131 14.66 5.09 -34.30
N GLY A 132 14.33 6.37 -34.51
CA GLY A 132 14.60 7.07 -35.76
C GLY A 132 16.08 7.15 -36.11
N GLU A 133 16.93 7.49 -35.15
CA GLU A 133 18.40 7.55 -35.31
C GLU A 133 19.00 6.19 -35.62
N LYS A 134 18.46 5.11 -35.04
CA LYS A 134 18.96 3.74 -35.21
C LYS A 134 18.30 2.97 -36.35
N ARG A 135 17.33 3.57 -37.05
CA ARG A 135 16.50 2.88 -38.04
C ARG A 135 17.30 2.10 -39.10
N ALA A 136 18.39 2.66 -39.62
CA ALA A 136 19.21 2.00 -40.64
C ALA A 136 19.96 0.75 -40.09
N GLU A 137 20.28 0.76 -38.80
CA GLU A 137 20.98 -0.31 -38.09
C GLU A 137 20.00 -1.33 -37.46
N THR A 138 18.71 -0.99 -37.37
CA THR A 138 17.65 -1.82 -36.80
C THR A 138 17.15 -2.87 -37.80
N ILE A 139 16.94 -4.10 -37.33
CA ILE A 139 16.29 -5.16 -38.10
C ILE A 139 14.78 -4.88 -38.14
N GLU A 140 14.24 -4.61 -39.33
CA GLU A 140 12.81 -4.29 -39.48
C GLU A 140 11.88 -5.48 -39.17
N LYS A 141 12.26 -6.68 -39.59
CA LYS A 141 11.49 -7.91 -39.37
C LYS A 141 12.22 -8.83 -38.41
N ILE A 142 11.85 -8.75 -37.13
CA ILE A 142 12.51 -9.52 -36.07
C ILE A 142 12.00 -10.97 -35.96
N PHE A 143 10.78 -11.27 -36.42
CA PHE A 143 10.20 -12.62 -36.42
C PHE A 143 9.67 -13.04 -37.81
N PRO A 144 9.83 -14.32 -38.22
CA PRO A 144 10.72 -15.30 -37.59
C PRO A 144 12.16 -14.78 -37.54
N THR A 145 12.90 -15.15 -36.51
CA THR A 145 14.27 -14.69 -36.32
C THR A 145 15.13 -15.11 -37.51
N PRO A 146 16.20 -14.38 -37.83
CA PRO A 146 17.19 -14.85 -38.80
C PRO A 146 17.63 -16.27 -38.47
N ASP A 147 17.66 -17.15 -39.48
CA ASP A 147 18.02 -18.56 -39.29
C ASP A 147 19.54 -18.66 -39.07
N TYR A 148 19.92 -19.11 -37.89
CA TYR A 148 21.31 -19.27 -37.47
C TYR A 148 22.13 -20.21 -38.36
N LYS A 149 21.47 -21.06 -39.16
CA LYS A 149 22.15 -21.94 -40.12
C LYS A 149 22.57 -21.23 -41.39
N THR A 150 21.95 -20.09 -41.71
CA THR A 150 22.17 -19.36 -42.96
C THR A 150 22.69 -17.95 -42.74
N VAL A 151 22.54 -17.39 -41.54
CA VAL A 151 23.04 -16.07 -41.15
C VAL A 151 24.10 -16.24 -40.08
N SER A 152 25.27 -15.62 -40.29
CA SER A 152 26.37 -15.67 -39.32
C SER A 152 26.19 -14.63 -38.22
N VAL A 153 26.89 -14.82 -37.10
CA VAL A 153 26.91 -13.83 -36.01
C VAL A 153 27.48 -12.50 -36.50
N ASP A 154 28.55 -12.54 -37.30
CA ASP A 154 29.23 -11.35 -37.83
C ASP A 154 28.29 -10.46 -38.68
N ASP A 155 27.29 -11.06 -39.35
CA ASP A 155 26.31 -10.33 -40.15
C ASP A 155 25.31 -9.53 -39.29
N LEU A 156 25.03 -10.01 -38.08
CA LEU A 156 24.05 -9.42 -37.18
C LEU A 156 24.66 -8.68 -36.00
N GLN A 157 25.93 -8.91 -35.69
CA GLN A 157 26.58 -8.30 -34.55
C GLN A 157 26.55 -6.77 -34.67
N GLY A 158 26.13 -6.11 -33.60
CA GLY A 158 25.96 -4.65 -33.54
C GLY A 158 24.67 -4.13 -34.17
N ARG A 159 23.91 -4.95 -34.92
CA ARG A 159 22.56 -4.59 -35.40
C ARG A 159 21.61 -4.45 -34.22
N TYR A 160 20.64 -3.55 -34.37
CA TYR A 160 19.65 -3.28 -33.34
C TYR A 160 18.38 -4.10 -33.55
N VAL A 161 17.72 -4.44 -32.46
CA VAL A 161 16.39 -5.04 -32.44
C VAL A 161 15.51 -4.33 -31.42
N VAL A 162 14.23 -4.18 -31.75
CA VAL A 162 13.20 -3.69 -30.83
C VAL A 162 12.35 -4.88 -30.43
N LEU A 163 12.47 -5.31 -29.18
CA LEU A 163 11.75 -6.45 -28.64
C LEU A 163 10.61 -5.95 -27.76
N GLU A 164 9.38 -6.11 -28.25
CA GLU A 164 8.17 -5.79 -27.50
C GLU A 164 7.74 -6.97 -26.63
N ASN A 165 7.04 -6.68 -25.53
CA ASN A 165 6.47 -7.68 -24.61
C ASN A 165 7.49 -8.63 -23.98
N ALA A 166 8.72 -8.15 -23.75
CA ALA A 166 9.71 -8.90 -22.97
C ALA A 166 9.22 -9.01 -21.53
N ARG A 167 9.04 -10.23 -21.02
CA ARG A 167 8.44 -10.46 -19.70
C ARG A 167 9.49 -10.59 -18.61
N TYR A 168 9.44 -9.75 -17.60
CA TYR A 168 10.35 -9.84 -16.45
C TYR A 168 9.59 -9.60 -15.14
N PRO A 169 9.76 -10.46 -14.12
CA PRO A 169 10.65 -11.63 -14.07
C PRO A 169 10.08 -12.89 -14.73
N GLN A 170 8.85 -12.89 -15.26
CA GLN A 170 8.20 -14.15 -15.71
C GLN A 170 8.88 -14.84 -16.90
N GLY A 171 9.59 -14.09 -17.75
CA GLY A 171 10.33 -14.63 -18.90
C GLY A 171 11.82 -14.83 -18.61
N GLN A 172 12.26 -14.62 -17.37
CA GLN A 172 13.63 -14.82 -16.92
C GLN A 172 13.97 -16.30 -16.86
N PHE A 173 15.17 -16.66 -17.31
CA PHE A 173 15.77 -17.96 -17.06
C PHE A 173 17.28 -17.86 -16.85
N TYR A 174 17.79 -18.74 -16.00
CA TYR A 174 19.23 -18.96 -15.85
C TYR A 174 19.68 -20.02 -16.84
N GLY A 175 20.51 -19.62 -17.80
CA GLY A 175 21.15 -20.49 -18.79
C GLY A 175 22.54 -20.94 -18.34
N ALA A 176 23.20 -21.73 -19.19
CA ALA A 176 24.59 -22.15 -18.97
C ALA A 176 25.57 -20.98 -19.16
N THR A 177 25.23 -20.02 -20.02
CA THR A 177 26.11 -18.91 -20.43
C THR A 177 25.77 -17.58 -19.80
N GLY A 178 24.65 -17.47 -19.08
CA GLY A 178 24.22 -16.23 -18.45
C GLY A 178 22.79 -16.26 -17.95
N GLU A 179 22.28 -15.08 -17.64
CA GLU A 179 20.90 -14.86 -17.20
C GLU A 179 20.17 -14.04 -18.26
N TYR A 180 19.03 -14.55 -18.71
CA TYR A 180 18.36 -14.00 -19.89
C TYR A 180 16.86 -13.84 -19.68
N ILE A 181 16.26 -12.95 -20.49
CA ILE A 181 14.82 -12.98 -20.78
C ILE A 181 14.64 -13.60 -22.17
N ALA A 182 13.82 -14.66 -22.27
CA ALA A 182 13.44 -15.23 -23.56
C ALA A 182 12.33 -14.40 -24.23
N VAL A 183 12.57 -13.95 -25.46
CA VAL A 183 11.56 -13.29 -26.30
C VAL A 183 11.40 -14.07 -27.61
N GLY A 184 10.20 -14.59 -27.85
CA GLY A 184 9.90 -15.43 -29.01
C GLY A 184 9.27 -16.76 -28.62
N LYS A 185 9.32 -17.73 -29.53
CA LYS A 185 8.76 -19.08 -29.35
C LYS A 185 9.43 -20.06 -30.32
N PRO A 186 9.34 -21.39 -30.09
CA PRO A 186 10.10 -22.36 -30.87
C PRO A 186 9.82 -22.31 -32.38
N SER A 187 8.59 -21.96 -32.78
CA SER A 187 8.20 -21.91 -34.19
C SER A 187 8.69 -20.66 -34.95
N THR A 188 9.10 -19.61 -34.24
CA THR A 188 9.58 -18.36 -34.85
C THR A 188 11.01 -18.02 -34.43
N GLY A 189 11.64 -18.84 -33.61
CA GLY A 189 12.94 -18.56 -33.00
C GLY A 189 12.88 -17.64 -31.78
N TYR A 190 14.05 -17.40 -31.19
CA TYR A 190 14.21 -16.65 -29.95
C TYR A 190 15.25 -15.54 -30.08
N TYR A 191 15.02 -14.46 -29.34
CA TYR A 191 16.07 -13.58 -28.84
C TYR A 191 16.23 -13.82 -27.34
N PHE A 192 17.47 -13.86 -26.87
CA PHE A 192 17.81 -13.97 -25.45
C PHE A 192 18.39 -12.63 -25.00
N VAL A 193 17.59 -11.85 -24.28
CA VAL A 193 18.03 -10.56 -23.76
C VAL A 193 18.89 -10.79 -22.54
N ASP A 194 20.16 -10.39 -22.58
CA ASP A 194 21.08 -10.51 -21.45
C ASP A 194 20.71 -9.53 -20.35
N ILE A 195 20.42 -10.07 -19.17
CA ILE A 195 20.06 -9.31 -17.97
C ILE A 195 21.05 -9.46 -16.82
N SER A 196 22.14 -10.20 -17.04
CA SER A 196 23.18 -10.44 -16.03
C SER A 196 24.05 -9.21 -15.77
N GLY A 197 24.12 -8.29 -16.74
CA GLY A 197 25.04 -7.15 -16.74
C GLY A 197 24.44 -5.79 -16.37
N ARG A 198 25.32 -4.79 -16.27
CA ARG A 198 24.95 -3.38 -16.04
C ARG A 198 24.08 -2.78 -17.13
N ALA A 199 24.15 -3.34 -18.35
CA ALA A 199 23.32 -2.94 -19.49
C ALA A 199 21.81 -3.10 -19.22
N TRP A 200 21.42 -4.11 -18.44
CA TRP A 200 20.05 -4.27 -17.95
C TRP A 200 19.85 -3.59 -16.60
N LEU A 201 20.73 -3.88 -15.63
CA LEU A 201 20.56 -3.42 -14.26
C LEU A 201 20.49 -1.89 -14.14
N GLY A 202 21.30 -1.15 -14.91
CA GLY A 202 21.31 0.31 -14.89
C GLY A 202 19.96 0.92 -15.28
N PRO A 203 19.46 0.66 -16.51
CA PRO A 203 18.13 1.10 -16.94
C PRO A 203 17.00 0.57 -16.05
N TYR A 204 17.06 -0.68 -15.60
CA TYR A 204 16.04 -1.27 -14.73
C TYR A 204 15.95 -0.55 -13.38
N GLU A 205 17.10 -0.27 -12.74
CA GLU A 205 17.14 0.55 -11.53
C GLU A 205 16.69 1.99 -11.78
N ALA A 206 16.97 2.56 -12.96
CA ALA A 206 16.44 3.87 -13.33
C ALA A 206 14.91 3.88 -13.41
N VAL A 207 14.27 2.83 -13.95
CA VAL A 207 12.80 2.71 -13.92
C VAL A 207 12.26 2.54 -12.50
N LYS A 208 12.96 1.83 -11.61
CA LYS A 208 12.58 1.79 -10.18
C LYS A 208 12.67 3.17 -9.52
N ARG A 209 13.70 3.96 -9.85
CA ARG A 209 13.81 5.35 -9.37
C ARG A 209 12.68 6.22 -9.94
N PHE A 210 12.35 6.08 -11.22
CA PHE A 210 11.19 6.74 -11.83
C PHE A 210 9.89 6.39 -11.08
N ARG A 211 9.63 5.11 -10.78
CA ARG A 211 8.46 4.69 -9.99
C ARG A 211 8.39 5.41 -8.64
N ARG A 212 9.50 5.41 -7.90
CA ARG A 212 9.60 6.02 -6.56
C ARG A 212 9.46 7.53 -6.59
N GLN A 213 9.92 8.18 -7.65
CA GLN A 213 9.98 9.64 -7.72
C GLN A 213 8.80 10.26 -8.45
N VAL A 214 8.24 9.58 -9.44
CA VAL A 214 7.27 10.12 -10.39
C VAL A 214 5.98 9.32 -10.36
N ASP A 215 5.99 8.03 -10.64
CA ASP A 215 4.77 7.26 -10.88
C ASP A 215 4.66 6.03 -9.97
N THR A 216 3.93 6.17 -8.86
CA THR A 216 3.76 5.05 -7.91
C THR A 216 2.86 3.95 -8.47
N ASP A 217 1.99 4.30 -9.43
CA ASP A 217 0.97 3.44 -10.04
C ASP A 217 1.61 2.42 -10.98
N LEU A 218 2.82 2.74 -11.44
CA LEU A 218 3.65 1.80 -12.17
C LEU A 218 3.98 0.63 -11.24
N GLU A 219 3.19 -0.44 -11.35
CA GLU A 219 3.42 -1.69 -10.66
C GLU A 219 4.81 -2.27 -11.05
N ASP A 220 5.14 -3.47 -10.56
CA ASP A 220 6.29 -4.18 -11.08
C ASP A 220 6.05 -4.45 -12.58
N VAL A 221 6.64 -3.62 -13.44
CA VAL A 221 6.46 -3.65 -14.89
C VAL A 221 6.77 -5.05 -15.39
N GLN A 222 5.73 -5.74 -15.85
CA GLN A 222 5.88 -7.12 -16.29
C GLN A 222 6.19 -7.23 -17.77
N ASN A 223 5.90 -6.19 -18.57
CA ASN A 223 6.14 -6.17 -20.01
C ASN A 223 7.01 -4.98 -20.37
N TRP A 224 8.14 -5.28 -21.00
CA TRP A 224 9.14 -4.30 -21.38
C TRP A 224 9.23 -4.21 -22.89
N THR A 225 9.40 -2.99 -23.40
CA THR A 225 9.88 -2.77 -24.77
C THR A 225 11.38 -2.48 -24.70
N ILE A 226 12.18 -3.32 -25.33
CA ILE A 226 13.63 -3.29 -25.20
C ILE A 226 14.22 -2.92 -26.55
N LEU A 227 15.02 -1.85 -26.59
CA LEU A 227 15.96 -1.64 -27.68
C LEU A 227 17.30 -2.27 -27.25
N GLY A 228 17.79 -3.21 -28.03
CA GLY A 228 19.08 -3.85 -27.75
C GLY A 228 19.89 -4.09 -29.00
N LYS A 229 21.18 -4.34 -28.81
CA LYS A 229 22.11 -4.75 -29.86
C LYS A 229 22.28 -6.26 -29.83
N ILE A 230 22.26 -6.90 -31.00
CA ILE A 230 22.67 -8.29 -31.12
C ILE A 230 24.18 -8.35 -30.90
N THR A 231 24.64 -9.17 -29.97
CA THR A 231 26.05 -9.29 -29.62
C THR A 231 26.63 -10.67 -29.89
N ASP A 232 25.79 -11.70 -29.85
CA ASP A 232 26.21 -13.09 -30.02
C ASP A 232 25.01 -13.97 -30.40
N ILE A 233 25.24 -15.28 -30.54
CA ILE A 233 24.22 -16.32 -30.54
C ILE A 233 24.60 -17.41 -29.53
N THR A 234 23.62 -17.91 -28.80
CA THR A 234 23.84 -19.02 -27.86
C THR A 234 22.73 -20.06 -27.99
N SER A 235 22.96 -21.22 -27.38
CA SER A 235 22.04 -22.34 -27.34
C SER A 235 21.68 -22.63 -25.90
N GLU A 236 20.42 -22.38 -25.54
CA GLU A 236 19.94 -22.44 -24.15
C GLU A 236 18.59 -23.15 -24.06
N ILE A 237 18.20 -23.54 -22.84
CA ILE A 237 16.84 -24.03 -22.56
C ILE A 237 16.05 -22.87 -21.95
N PRO A 238 15.14 -22.20 -22.69
CA PRO A 238 14.39 -21.04 -22.21
C PRO A 238 13.24 -21.47 -21.27
N ASP A 239 13.62 -22.05 -20.14
CA ASP A 239 12.75 -22.54 -19.09
C ASP A 239 13.18 -21.89 -17.76
N ALA A 240 12.24 -21.29 -17.03
CA ALA A 240 12.50 -20.63 -15.75
C ALA A 240 12.74 -21.63 -14.60
N SER A 241 12.44 -22.92 -14.78
CA SER A 241 12.55 -23.93 -13.73
C SER A 241 14.02 -24.24 -13.33
N GLU A 242 14.21 -24.71 -12.08
CA GLU A 242 15.52 -25.19 -11.61
C GLU A 242 15.94 -26.48 -12.34
N ASN A 243 15.00 -27.39 -12.54
CA ASN A 243 15.19 -28.62 -13.30
C ASN A 243 14.75 -28.42 -14.74
N LYS A 244 15.63 -27.86 -15.58
CA LYS A 244 15.34 -27.54 -16.98
C LYS A 244 14.73 -28.73 -17.73
N VAL A 245 13.55 -28.55 -18.29
CA VAL A 245 12.89 -29.55 -19.14
C VAL A 245 12.78 -29.02 -20.56
N GLY A 246 13.44 -29.68 -21.52
CA GLY A 246 13.32 -29.34 -22.93
C GLY A 246 14.60 -29.54 -23.73
N ASN A 247 14.54 -29.18 -25.01
CA ASN A 247 15.69 -29.19 -25.90
C ASN A 247 16.31 -27.80 -25.97
N TYR A 248 17.62 -27.77 -26.12
CA TYR A 248 18.36 -26.56 -26.46
C TYR A 248 17.76 -25.85 -27.68
N GLN A 249 17.61 -24.54 -27.58
CA GLN A 249 17.14 -23.64 -28.61
C GLN A 249 18.21 -22.59 -28.87
N PHE A 250 18.52 -22.38 -30.15
CA PHE A 250 19.35 -21.25 -30.54
C PHE A 250 18.58 -19.94 -30.40
N GLY A 251 19.22 -18.95 -29.81
CA GLY A 251 18.68 -17.60 -29.69
C GLY A 251 19.77 -16.55 -29.86
N TRP A 252 19.43 -15.49 -30.57
CA TRP A 252 20.31 -14.33 -30.75
C TRP A 252 20.40 -13.56 -29.42
N VAL A 253 21.62 -13.40 -28.90
CA VAL A 253 21.87 -12.69 -27.65
C VAL A 253 21.76 -11.20 -27.88
N VAL A 254 20.97 -10.53 -27.05
CA VAL A 254 20.67 -9.11 -27.16
C VAL A 254 21.13 -8.39 -25.90
N THR A 255 22.11 -7.50 -26.04
CA THR A 255 22.53 -6.59 -24.96
C THR A 255 21.63 -5.36 -24.96
N PRO A 256 20.91 -5.06 -23.86
CA PRO A 256 20.04 -3.90 -23.78
C PRO A 256 20.78 -2.57 -23.92
N VAL A 257 20.14 -1.60 -24.57
CA VAL A 257 20.62 -0.21 -24.68
C VAL A 257 19.61 0.74 -24.07
N ALA A 258 18.31 0.45 -24.23
CA ALA A 258 17.25 1.22 -23.64
C ALA A 258 16.07 0.32 -23.25
N LEU A 259 15.40 0.70 -22.16
CA LEU A 259 14.13 0.14 -21.72
C LEU A 259 13.05 1.20 -21.90
N TYR A 260 11.96 0.84 -22.55
CA TYR A 260 10.81 1.70 -22.71
C TYR A 260 9.58 1.04 -22.09
N VAL A 261 8.92 1.81 -21.23
CA VAL A 261 7.64 1.46 -20.61
C VAL A 261 6.61 2.42 -21.21
N PRO A 262 5.77 1.94 -22.15
CA PRO A 262 4.81 2.79 -22.86
C PRO A 262 3.97 3.64 -21.92
N ASP A 263 3.76 4.91 -22.27
CA ASP A 263 2.98 5.89 -21.50
C ASP A 263 3.54 6.24 -20.10
N HIS A 264 4.73 5.74 -19.74
CA HIS A 264 5.36 6.00 -18.44
C HIS A 264 6.73 6.64 -18.57
N CYS A 265 7.73 5.92 -19.05
CA CYS A 265 9.09 6.43 -19.14
C CYS A 265 9.96 5.66 -20.13
N MET A 266 11.11 6.25 -20.44
CA MET A 266 12.22 5.59 -21.11
C MET A 266 13.45 5.68 -20.22
N ALA A 267 14.19 4.58 -20.11
CA ALA A 267 15.47 4.49 -19.42
C ALA A 267 16.58 4.06 -20.37
N LEU A 268 17.75 4.66 -20.20
CA LEU A 268 18.94 4.47 -21.03
C LEU A 268 20.05 3.84 -20.22
N TYR A 269 20.81 2.97 -20.87
CA TYR A 269 22.08 2.52 -20.35
C TYR A 269 23.14 3.60 -20.59
N ASP A 270 23.86 3.97 -19.54
CA ASP A 270 24.99 4.89 -19.63
C ASP A 270 26.12 4.38 -18.75
N ALA A 271 27.18 3.87 -19.39
CA ALA A 271 28.34 3.30 -18.71
C ALA A 271 29.11 4.32 -17.84
N ASN A 272 28.97 5.62 -18.12
CA ASN A 272 29.67 6.69 -17.39
C ASN A 272 28.84 7.23 -16.22
N HIS A 273 27.55 6.92 -16.17
CA HIS A 273 26.69 7.33 -15.07
C HIS A 273 26.97 6.46 -13.83
N GLU A 274 26.94 7.05 -12.63
CA GLU A 274 27.25 6.34 -11.37
C GLU A 274 26.38 5.08 -11.17
N SER A 275 25.10 5.17 -11.49
CA SER A 275 24.17 4.03 -11.43
C SER A 275 24.09 3.20 -12.72
N SER A 276 24.97 3.44 -13.69
CA SER A 276 25.00 2.80 -15.02
C SER A 276 23.73 2.97 -15.88
N GLY A 277 22.80 3.84 -15.47
CA GLY A 277 21.59 4.12 -16.25
C GLY A 277 20.79 5.27 -15.66
N VAL A 278 20.00 5.90 -16.53
CA VAL A 278 19.25 7.13 -16.26
C VAL A 278 17.91 7.07 -16.98
N PHE A 279 16.84 7.59 -16.37
CA PHE A 279 15.57 7.75 -17.07
C PHE A 279 15.44 9.17 -17.65
N ILE A 280 14.73 9.28 -18.77
CA ILE A 280 14.57 10.57 -19.45
C ILE A 280 13.89 11.58 -18.52
N GLY A 281 14.60 12.68 -18.25
CA GLY A 281 14.11 13.75 -17.37
C GLY A 281 14.45 13.60 -15.89
N GLU A 282 15.25 12.60 -15.48
CA GLU A 282 15.60 12.35 -14.08
C GLU A 282 16.14 13.59 -13.33
N GLU A 283 17.09 14.32 -13.91
CA GLU A 283 17.61 15.57 -13.30
C GLU A 283 16.54 16.67 -13.18
N SER A 284 15.64 16.75 -14.16
CA SER A 284 14.55 17.72 -14.15
C SER A 284 13.53 17.39 -13.07
N VAL A 285 13.22 16.10 -12.86
CA VAL A 285 12.35 15.64 -11.76
C VAL A 285 12.88 16.10 -10.42
N GLN A 286 14.18 15.92 -10.16
CA GLN A 286 14.78 16.34 -8.89
C GLN A 286 14.61 17.85 -8.66
N ARG A 287 14.95 18.68 -9.67
CA ARG A 287 14.80 20.15 -9.59
C ARG A 287 13.36 20.60 -9.39
N VAL A 288 12.42 19.98 -10.11
CA VAL A 288 11.00 20.30 -10.03
C VAL A 288 10.47 19.97 -8.62
N LYS A 289 10.81 18.80 -8.07
CA LYS A 289 10.32 18.35 -6.77
C LYS A 289 10.88 19.17 -5.61
N GLU A 290 12.11 19.69 -5.70
CA GLU A 290 12.67 20.58 -4.68
C GLU A 290 11.84 21.86 -4.45
N SER A 291 11.15 22.34 -5.49
CA SER A 291 10.23 23.48 -5.41
C SER A 291 8.86 23.13 -4.83
N TRP A 292 8.50 21.84 -4.80
CA TRP A 292 7.19 21.35 -4.35
C TRP A 292 7.13 21.02 -2.86
N TYR A 293 8.29 20.83 -2.23
CA TYR A 293 8.35 20.44 -0.83
C TYR A 293 7.79 21.53 0.08
N SER A 294 6.67 21.25 0.75
CA SER A 294 6.08 22.15 1.74
C SER A 294 6.90 22.18 3.03
N VAL A 295 7.61 21.09 3.33
CA VAL A 295 8.55 20.97 4.46
C VAL A 295 9.88 20.45 3.94
N LYS A 296 10.99 21.08 4.37
CA LYS A 296 12.34 20.72 3.91
C LYS A 296 13.22 20.11 5.00
N SER A 297 12.87 20.29 6.27
CA SER A 297 13.62 19.78 7.42
C SER A 297 12.72 19.57 8.63
N VAL A 298 13.13 18.67 9.52
CA VAL A 298 12.48 18.44 10.82
C VAL A 298 13.06 19.40 11.86
N PRO A 299 12.26 20.25 12.52
CA PRO A 299 12.72 21.10 13.62
C PRO A 299 13.23 20.30 14.82
N ASP A 300 14.17 20.85 15.59
CA ASP A 300 14.73 20.18 16.76
C ASP A 300 13.75 20.08 17.94
N ASP A 301 12.84 21.05 18.05
CA ASP A 301 11.80 21.15 19.10
C ASP A 301 10.44 20.60 18.64
N VAL A 302 10.41 19.82 17.55
CA VAL A 302 9.18 19.30 16.94
C VAL A 302 8.33 18.51 17.96
N THR A 303 7.02 18.72 17.96
CA THR A 303 6.10 17.90 18.78
C THR A 303 5.91 16.52 18.14
N PRO A 304 5.52 15.47 18.90
CA PRO A 304 5.29 14.14 18.32
C PRO A 304 4.24 14.16 17.19
N GLU A 305 3.16 14.93 17.34
CA GLU A 305 2.12 15.07 16.32
C GLU A 305 2.67 15.75 15.06
N ARG A 306 3.41 16.86 15.23
CA ARG A 306 4.00 17.57 14.10
C ARG A 306 5.04 16.73 13.37
N LEU A 307 5.80 15.90 14.08
CA LEU A 307 6.72 14.96 13.46
C LEU A 307 5.99 13.93 12.60
N MET A 308 4.86 13.39 13.07
CA MET A 308 4.04 12.47 12.26
C MET A 308 3.43 13.16 11.03
N GLU A 309 3.01 14.42 11.16
CA GLU A 309 2.58 15.24 10.01
C GLU A 309 3.71 15.39 8.99
N ILE A 310 4.92 15.77 9.43
CA ILE A 310 6.09 15.90 8.55
C ILE A 310 6.45 14.56 7.89
N PHE A 311 6.37 13.46 8.63
CA PHE A 311 6.61 12.11 8.12
C PHE A 311 5.63 11.73 7.00
N VAL A 312 4.32 11.96 7.22
CA VAL A 312 3.29 11.71 6.20
C VAL A 312 3.44 12.67 5.01
N THR A 313 3.75 13.93 5.24
CA THR A 313 4.03 14.91 4.17
C THR A 313 5.22 14.47 3.32
N ALA A 314 6.30 13.99 3.95
CA ALA A 314 7.46 13.48 3.23
C ALA A 314 7.09 12.33 2.30
N ILE A 315 6.20 11.43 2.74
CA ILE A 315 5.66 10.35 1.89
C ILE A 315 4.85 10.94 0.74
N LYS A 316 3.82 11.74 1.02
CA LYS A 316 2.95 12.32 -0.03
C LYS A 316 3.69 13.12 -1.09
N GLU A 317 4.71 13.87 -0.68
CA GLU A 317 5.53 14.70 -1.59
C GLU A 317 6.71 13.93 -2.20
N LYS A 318 6.83 12.63 -1.91
CA LYS A 318 7.92 11.76 -2.37
C LYS A 318 9.32 12.35 -2.05
N ASN A 319 9.47 12.91 -0.84
CA ASN A 319 10.73 13.44 -0.30
C ASN A 319 11.42 12.39 0.59
N PHE A 320 12.15 11.47 -0.05
CA PHE A 320 12.81 10.35 0.64
C PHE A 320 13.85 10.82 1.68
N LYS A 321 14.57 11.91 1.39
CA LYS A 321 15.57 12.47 2.32
C LYS A 321 14.92 12.96 3.62
N LEU A 322 13.80 13.68 3.51
CA LEU A 322 13.05 14.12 4.69
C LEU A 322 12.44 12.92 5.44
N TYR A 323 11.91 11.93 4.72
CA TYR A 323 11.39 10.69 5.30
C TYR A 323 12.43 9.99 6.17
N CYS A 324 13.64 9.76 5.64
CA CYS A 324 14.74 9.18 6.42
C CYS A 324 15.12 10.05 7.62
N SER A 325 15.10 11.38 7.48
CA SER A 325 15.45 12.29 8.58
C SER A 325 14.47 12.28 9.76
N CYS A 326 13.23 11.81 9.54
CA CYS A 326 12.23 11.63 10.58
C CYS A 326 12.43 10.34 11.39
N ILE A 327 13.17 9.36 10.84
CA ILE A 327 13.34 8.03 11.41
C ILE A 327 14.51 8.03 12.40
N ASP A 328 14.35 7.30 13.50
CA ASP A 328 15.40 7.18 14.51
C ASP A 328 16.66 6.55 13.87
N PRO A 329 17.81 7.24 13.87
CA PRO A 329 19.03 6.75 13.24
C PRO A 329 19.59 5.49 13.91
N SER A 330 19.18 5.18 15.14
CA SER A 330 19.49 3.93 15.83
C SER A 330 18.54 2.78 15.49
N ALA A 331 17.33 3.11 14.99
CA ALA A 331 16.40 2.16 14.39
C ALA A 331 16.65 1.95 12.90
N ASP A 332 17.43 2.85 12.26
CA ASP A 332 18.10 2.63 10.99
C ASP A 332 19.16 1.54 11.22
N ARG A 333 18.65 0.31 11.21
CA ARG A 333 19.35 -0.92 11.51
C ARG A 333 20.51 -1.08 10.55
N LYS A 334 21.70 -0.65 11.00
CA LYS A 334 23.00 -0.83 10.29
C LYS A 334 23.30 -2.30 9.94
N ASP A 335 22.51 -3.25 10.44
CA ASP A 335 22.55 -4.67 10.09
C ASP A 335 21.93 -4.97 8.71
N ILE A 336 21.21 -4.04 8.07
CA ILE A 336 20.64 -4.21 6.72
C ILE A 336 20.73 -2.87 5.97
N ASP A 337 21.65 -2.76 5.01
CA ASP A 337 22.07 -1.57 4.23
C ASP A 337 20.92 -0.69 3.63
N GLY A 338 20.14 0.03 4.45
CA GLY A 338 19.10 0.98 3.98
C GLY A 338 17.91 0.36 3.20
N GLU A 339 17.93 -0.95 2.93
CA GLU A 339 16.89 -1.64 2.16
C GLU A 339 15.53 -1.68 2.88
N GLN A 340 15.51 -1.77 4.22
CA GLN A 340 14.25 -1.78 4.98
C GLN A 340 13.49 -0.46 4.89
N SER A 341 14.19 0.67 5.05
CA SER A 341 13.60 2.01 4.92
C SER A 341 13.05 2.23 3.51
N THR A 342 13.75 1.72 2.49
CA THR A 342 13.28 1.76 1.09
C THR A 342 12.06 0.85 0.86
N PHE A 343 12.02 -0.32 1.48
CA PHE A 343 10.86 -1.22 1.42
C PHE A 343 9.60 -0.58 2.02
N PHE A 344 9.70 -0.01 3.23
CA PHE A 344 8.57 0.65 3.88
C PHE A 344 8.17 1.92 3.15
N TRP A 345 9.12 2.67 2.60
CA TRP A 345 8.84 3.76 1.69
C TRP A 345 7.97 3.33 0.50
N ASP A 346 8.39 2.31 -0.26
CA ASP A 346 7.64 1.79 -1.41
C ASP A 346 6.25 1.27 -1.00
N LEU A 347 6.12 0.70 0.20
CA LEU A 347 4.82 0.28 0.74
C LEU A 347 3.91 1.47 1.05
N HIS A 348 4.41 2.49 1.75
CA HIS A 348 3.62 3.66 2.11
C HIS A 348 3.18 4.45 0.88
N GLN A 349 4.06 4.63 -0.11
CA GLN A 349 3.71 5.24 -1.39
C GLN A 349 2.52 4.53 -2.03
N ARG A 350 2.58 3.20 -2.16
CA ARG A 350 1.48 2.41 -2.74
C ARG A 350 0.17 2.58 -1.97
N ARG A 351 0.21 2.66 -0.64
CA ARG A 351 -1.01 2.83 0.17
C ARG A 351 -1.59 4.25 0.08
N PHE A 352 -0.76 5.28 0.05
CA PHE A 352 -1.20 6.67 -0.18
C PHE A 352 -1.73 6.92 -1.59
N HIS A 353 -1.37 6.05 -2.54
CA HIS A 353 -1.93 6.07 -3.88
C HIS A 353 -3.24 5.28 -3.97
N SER A 354 -3.29 4.04 -3.45
CA SER A 354 -4.37 3.09 -3.73
C SER A 354 -5.42 2.92 -2.62
N GLN A 355 -5.10 3.24 -1.37
CA GLN A 355 -5.94 2.91 -0.22
C GLN A 355 -6.49 4.15 0.48
N TYR A 356 -5.65 5.16 0.72
CA TYR A 356 -6.05 6.38 1.42
C TYR A 356 -5.31 7.60 0.92
N VAL A 357 -5.92 8.79 1.05
CA VAL A 357 -5.37 10.06 0.55
C VAL A 357 -4.97 11.02 1.67
N HIS A 358 -5.46 10.76 2.90
CA HIS A 358 -5.20 11.63 4.04
C HIS A 358 -5.07 10.86 5.35
N VAL A 359 -4.36 11.45 6.31
CA VAL A 359 -4.17 10.91 7.65
C VAL A 359 -4.37 12.00 8.68
N THR A 360 -5.16 11.71 9.71
CA THR A 360 -5.34 12.59 10.89
C THR A 360 -4.67 12.00 12.11
N PHE A 361 -4.19 12.86 13.02
CA PHE A 361 -3.41 12.48 14.19
C PHE A 361 -4.17 12.77 15.48
N GLY A 362 -4.18 11.80 16.40
CA GLY A 362 -4.63 11.99 17.77
C GLY A 362 -3.53 12.61 18.66
N LYS A 363 -3.92 13.11 19.83
CA LYS A 363 -2.95 13.64 20.81
C LYS A 363 -1.97 12.57 21.28
N ALA A 364 -0.70 12.93 21.36
CA ALA A 364 0.38 12.06 21.80
C ALA A 364 0.24 11.71 23.29
N ARG A 365 0.48 10.44 23.60
CA ARG A 365 0.65 9.95 24.97
C ARG A 365 2.13 9.68 25.22
N ILE A 366 2.74 10.49 26.09
CA ILE A 366 4.17 10.43 26.41
C ILE A 366 4.38 9.69 27.72
N LYS A 367 5.38 8.80 27.75
CA LYS A 367 5.86 8.12 28.96
C LYS A 367 7.39 8.06 28.97
N VAL A 368 7.98 8.05 30.16
CA VAL A 368 9.41 7.77 30.33
C VAL A 368 9.60 6.25 30.35
N LEU A 369 10.46 5.72 29.47
CA LEU A 369 10.80 4.29 29.42
C LEU A 369 12.02 3.94 30.28
N LYS A 370 12.98 4.87 30.34
CA LYS A 370 14.22 4.75 31.10
C LYS A 370 14.62 6.14 31.58
N GLY A 371 15.26 6.20 32.74
CA GLY A 371 15.61 7.46 33.39
C GLY A 371 14.56 7.89 34.40
N PHE A 372 14.84 8.97 35.11
CA PHE A 372 13.94 9.52 36.12
C PHE A 372 12.77 10.28 35.47
N ASP A 373 11.54 10.00 35.91
CA ASP A 373 10.35 10.71 35.46
C ASP A 373 9.91 11.78 36.46
N GLU A 374 10.34 13.02 36.21
CA GLU A 374 9.95 14.20 37.01
C GLU A 374 8.44 14.51 36.93
N LYS A 375 7.69 13.87 36.03
CA LYS A 375 6.24 14.06 35.89
C LYS A 375 5.42 12.95 36.52
N ASP A 376 6.04 11.88 37.02
CA ASP A 376 5.32 10.84 37.74
C ASP A 376 4.92 11.36 39.12
N THR A 377 3.68 11.81 39.24
CA THR A 377 3.15 12.37 40.49
C THR A 377 3.16 11.37 41.64
N PHE A 378 3.13 10.06 41.36
CA PHE A 378 3.11 9.04 42.40
C PHE A 378 4.51 8.85 42.99
N ASP A 379 5.53 8.61 42.17
CA ASP A 379 6.90 8.44 42.64
C ASP A 379 7.44 9.74 43.25
N ASN A 380 7.17 10.90 42.63
CA ASN A 380 7.62 12.19 43.13
C ASN A 380 7.00 12.60 44.47
N TYR A 381 5.86 12.00 44.86
CA TYR A 381 5.26 12.22 46.16
C TYR A 381 6.12 11.66 47.30
N PHE A 382 6.84 10.56 47.06
CA PHE A 382 7.64 9.88 48.09
C PHE A 382 9.09 10.34 48.15
N LEU A 383 9.54 11.14 47.19
CA LEU A 383 10.93 11.55 47.04
C LEU A 383 11.11 13.01 47.42
N ASP A 384 12.15 13.33 48.19
CA ASP A 384 12.56 14.71 48.43
C ASP A 384 13.45 15.25 47.28
N GLU A 385 13.83 16.53 47.31
CA GLU A 385 14.65 17.12 46.25
C GLU A 385 16.02 16.45 46.09
N LYS A 386 16.58 15.93 47.18
CA LYS A 386 17.89 15.26 47.19
C LYS A 386 17.77 13.86 46.59
N ASP A 387 16.76 13.10 46.99
CA ASP A 387 16.47 11.78 46.45
C ASP A 387 16.21 11.85 44.93
N ARG A 388 15.45 12.86 44.48
CA ARG A 388 15.23 13.11 43.05
C ARG A 388 16.53 13.39 42.29
N ALA A 389 17.43 14.18 42.86
CA ALA A 389 18.72 14.50 42.24
C ALA A 389 19.65 13.27 42.17
N ASP A 390 19.70 12.48 43.25
CA ASP A 390 20.51 11.26 43.31
C ASP A 390 19.99 10.18 42.36
N ILE A 391 18.67 9.99 42.28
CA ILE A 391 18.04 9.06 41.33
C ILE A 391 18.28 9.53 39.90
N LYS A 392 18.11 10.82 39.60
CA LYS A 392 18.39 11.37 38.26
C LYS A 392 19.84 11.12 37.83
N LYS A 393 20.80 11.27 38.75
CA LYS A 393 22.21 10.98 38.50
C LYS A 393 22.47 9.47 38.30
N ALA A 394 21.81 8.61 39.07
CA ALA A 394 21.98 7.16 38.99
C ALA A 394 21.28 6.51 37.78
N SER A 395 20.17 7.09 37.31
CA SER A 395 19.30 6.51 36.28
C SER A 395 19.86 6.62 34.85
N GLY A 396 20.91 7.43 34.65
CA GLY A 396 21.56 7.64 33.36
C GLY A 396 20.66 8.37 32.34
N THR A 397 20.92 8.12 31.05
CA THR A 397 20.20 8.72 29.91
C THR A 397 18.69 8.51 30.00
N LYS A 398 17.94 9.62 29.87
CA LYS A 398 16.47 9.61 29.84
C LYS A 398 15.99 9.23 28.45
N LEU A 399 15.17 8.18 28.37
CA LEU A 399 14.51 7.75 27.14
C LEU A 399 13.00 7.93 27.29
N GLU A 400 12.42 8.74 26.42
CA GLU A 400 10.98 8.97 26.36
C GLU A 400 10.37 8.32 25.12
N GLU A 401 9.15 7.78 25.26
CA GLU A 401 8.36 7.24 24.17
C GLU A 401 7.02 7.99 24.09
N ALA A 402 6.68 8.46 22.89
CA ALA A 402 5.38 9.02 22.58
C ALA A 402 4.60 8.02 21.71
N VAL A 403 3.30 7.89 21.96
CA VAL A 403 2.38 7.13 21.12
C VAL A 403 1.36 8.08 20.50
N VAL A 404 1.38 8.18 19.17
CA VAL A 404 0.43 8.96 18.36
C VAL A 404 -0.49 7.99 17.62
N GLU A 405 -1.80 8.08 17.84
CA GLU A 405 -2.77 7.31 17.06
C GLU A 405 -3.08 8.03 15.75
N THR A 406 -3.05 7.32 14.62
CA THR A 406 -3.39 7.84 13.30
C THR A 406 -4.69 7.22 12.79
N ARG A 407 -5.40 7.96 11.95
CA ARG A 407 -6.54 7.46 11.16
C ARG A 407 -6.31 7.82 9.71
N ALA A 408 -6.42 6.84 8.83
CA ALA A 408 -6.29 7.01 7.40
C ALA A 408 -7.67 7.15 6.75
N TRP A 409 -7.78 7.96 5.69
CA TRP A 409 -9.03 8.31 5.03
C TRP A 409 -8.93 8.14 3.52
N ASP A 410 -9.88 7.44 2.92
CA ASP A 410 -9.96 7.24 1.47
C ASP A 410 -10.40 8.51 0.73
N ALA A 411 -10.40 8.45 -0.60
CA ALA A 411 -10.80 9.58 -1.44
C ALA A 411 -12.28 10.00 -1.26
N ASN A 412 -13.12 9.10 -0.73
CA ASN A 412 -14.52 9.38 -0.40
C ASN A 412 -14.67 9.92 1.04
N GLY A 413 -13.56 10.10 1.75
CA GLY A 413 -13.54 10.56 3.13
C GLY A 413 -13.91 9.49 4.15
N LYS A 414 -13.99 8.22 3.76
CA LYS A 414 -14.26 7.10 4.66
C LYS A 414 -12.97 6.64 5.33
N VAL A 415 -13.02 6.34 6.62
CA VAL A 415 -11.86 5.80 7.34
C VAL A 415 -11.46 4.42 6.81
N VAL A 416 -10.15 4.22 6.69
CA VAL A 416 -9.54 2.97 6.21
C VAL A 416 -8.98 2.18 7.39
N GLY A 417 -9.65 1.07 7.71
CA GLY A 417 -9.26 0.20 8.80
C GLY A 417 -9.42 0.84 10.20
N SER A 418 -8.78 0.23 11.19
CA SER A 418 -8.78 0.73 12.57
C SER A 418 -7.63 1.72 12.80
N PRO A 419 -7.80 2.68 13.75
CA PRO A 419 -6.73 3.60 14.12
C PRO A 419 -5.42 2.88 14.47
N LYS A 420 -4.29 3.40 13.99
CA LYS A 420 -2.97 2.76 14.14
C LYS A 420 -2.08 3.54 15.11
N PRO A 421 -1.49 2.89 16.13
CA PRO A 421 -0.54 3.57 17.01
C PRO A 421 0.84 3.63 16.37
N HIS A 422 1.47 4.80 16.38
CA HIS A 422 2.86 5.02 15.99
C HIS A 422 3.67 5.40 17.23
N ARG A 423 4.86 4.84 17.35
CA ARG A 423 5.78 5.04 18.47
C ARG A 423 6.92 5.93 18.02
N LEU A 424 7.14 6.98 18.80
CA LEU A 424 8.23 7.91 18.62
C LEU A 424 9.12 7.89 19.85
N ARG A 425 10.41 8.15 19.67
CA ARG A 425 11.39 8.20 20.76
C ARG A 425 12.21 9.47 20.73
N ARG A 426 12.66 9.89 21.90
CA ARG A 426 13.71 10.90 22.07
C ARG A 426 14.59 10.55 23.26
N GLN A 427 15.82 11.04 23.22
CA GLN A 427 16.79 10.90 24.31
C GLN A 427 17.10 12.26 24.91
N ASP A 428 17.17 12.33 26.25
CA ASP A 428 17.55 13.50 27.05
C ASP A 428 16.83 14.80 26.65
N GLY A 429 15.55 14.70 26.30
CA GLY A 429 14.74 15.86 25.91
C GLY A 429 15.07 16.43 24.53
N GLY A 430 15.93 15.76 23.74
CA GLY A 430 16.24 16.11 22.37
C GLY A 430 15.07 15.89 21.39
N ARG A 431 15.37 15.88 20.10
CA ARG A 431 14.37 15.76 19.04
C ARG A 431 13.65 14.41 19.08
N TRP A 432 12.37 14.40 18.75
CA TRP A 432 11.61 13.16 18.52
C TRP A 432 12.00 12.51 17.19
N PHE A 433 11.88 11.19 17.14
CA PHE A 433 12.11 10.37 15.96
C PHE A 433 11.05 9.27 15.87
N VAL A 434 10.65 8.92 14.64
CA VAL A 434 9.78 7.77 14.38
C VAL A 434 10.61 6.50 14.63
N TYR A 435 10.14 5.68 15.57
CA TYR A 435 10.84 4.45 15.96
C TYR A 435 10.24 3.20 15.31
N ASP A 436 8.93 3.20 15.00
CA ASP A 436 8.24 2.05 14.42
C ASP A 436 7.78 2.27 12.97
N ILE A 437 8.71 2.26 12.04
CA ILE A 437 8.49 2.41 10.58
C ILE A 437 7.72 1.26 9.91
N GLY A 438 7.18 0.31 10.68
CA GLY A 438 6.55 -0.91 10.16
C GLY A 438 5.28 -0.68 9.32
N PHE A 439 4.52 -1.75 9.06
CA PHE A 439 3.29 -1.78 8.24
C PHE A 439 2.10 -0.90 8.73
N ARG A 440 2.32 0.13 9.54
CA ARG A 440 1.29 0.86 10.30
C ARG A 440 0.64 2.04 9.58
N PHE A 441 1.12 2.38 8.38
CA PHE A 441 0.36 3.19 7.42
C PHE A 441 0.05 2.33 6.25
#